data_AF-A0A8J5QMJ5-F1
#
_entry.id   AF-A0A8J5QMJ5-F1
#
_cell.length_a   1.000
_cell.length_b   1.000
_cell.length_c   1.000
_cell.angle_alpha   90.00
_cell.angle_beta   90.00
_cell.angle_gamma   90.00
#
_symmetry.space_group_name_H-M   'P 1'
#
loop_
_entity.id
_entity.type
_entity.pdbx_description
1 polymer ?
#
loop_
_entity_poly.entity_id
_entity_poly.type
_entity_poly.pdbx_seq_one_letter_code
_entity_poly.pdbx_strand_id
1 'polypeptide(L)'
;MKDCLIVRKDEDYIKLEYDYNDDDISNDIIIIPGSVLILDFNIFINVNQLKPTNYNNFLQLLIKRMKGTLYWEKTLDYEVSYNMNQDTNTSFSLELKCNIFQILQINSQQLHKININLYWLTGDTVCNIEDMITKFNYMLTSWLFNMESQFPLIFCSIGRQFIKLNMAWYKRYYFEVFGTQPQQDNMIKLLQMLQKDILDNKTSLKLLLSGSRSQESSQLPGHYLIKLIDS
;
A
#
# COMPACT_ATOMS: atom_id res chain seq x y z
N MET A 1 -11.74 8.49 -3.30
CA MET A 1 -12.74 7.78 -2.46
C MET A 1 -12.16 7.54 -1.06
N LYS A 2 -12.97 7.43 0.01
CA LYS A 2 -12.48 7.07 1.37
C LYS A 2 -12.90 5.64 1.70
N ASP A 3 -11.94 4.75 1.81
CA ASP A 3 -12.15 3.35 2.15
C ASP A 3 -11.81 3.09 3.62
N CYS A 4 -12.45 2.09 4.23
CA CYS A 4 -12.15 1.72 5.61
C CYS A 4 -12.18 0.22 5.87
N LEU A 5 -11.28 -0.21 6.77
CA LEU A 5 -11.23 -1.53 7.37
C LEU A 5 -11.51 -1.37 8.86
N ILE A 6 -12.35 -2.24 9.41
CA ILE A 6 -12.76 -2.19 10.83
C ILE A 6 -12.69 -3.60 11.41
N VAL A 7 -12.07 -3.72 12.58
CA VAL A 7 -12.03 -4.96 13.37
C VAL A 7 -12.37 -4.64 14.81
N ARG A 8 -13.28 -5.43 15.38
CA ARG A 8 -13.49 -5.49 16.83
C ARG A 8 -12.89 -6.78 17.35
N LYS A 9 -12.02 -6.67 18.35
CA LYS A 9 -11.48 -7.81 19.08
C LYS A 9 -11.67 -7.54 20.57
N ASP A 10 -12.49 -8.36 21.21
CA ASP A 10 -12.87 -8.19 22.61
C ASP A 10 -13.52 -6.80 22.85
N GLU A 11 -12.93 -6.00 23.73
CA GLU A 11 -13.34 -4.62 24.04
C GLU A 11 -12.66 -3.58 23.16
N ASP A 12 -11.62 -3.96 22.41
CA ASP A 12 -10.88 -3.07 21.55
C ASP A 12 -11.53 -2.94 20.17
N TYR A 13 -11.55 -1.70 19.67
CA TYR A 13 -11.96 -1.37 18.33
C TYR A 13 -10.80 -0.76 17.56
N ILE A 14 -10.45 -1.38 16.43
CA ILE A 14 -9.34 -0.96 15.58
C ILE A 14 -9.89 -0.65 14.20
N LYS A 15 -9.53 0.51 13.66
CA LYS A 15 -9.99 0.96 12.35
C LYS A 15 -8.83 1.55 11.56
N LEU A 16 -8.79 1.23 10.27
CA LEU A 16 -7.88 1.83 9.31
C LEU A 16 -8.75 2.51 8.25
N GLU A 17 -8.61 3.81 8.07
CA GLU A 17 -9.13 4.54 6.92
C GLU A 17 -7.99 4.94 6.02
N TYR A 18 -8.22 4.96 4.71
CA TYR A 18 -7.25 5.52 3.80
C TYR A 18 -7.94 6.25 2.65
N ASP A 19 -7.22 7.24 2.12
CA ASP A 19 -7.59 7.94 0.92
C ASP A 19 -6.35 8.29 0.11
N TYR A 20 -6.56 8.42 -1.19
CA TYR A 20 -5.61 8.96 -2.14
C TYR A 20 -6.39 9.92 -3.05
N ASN A 21 -5.75 11.01 -3.47
CA ASN A 21 -6.40 11.97 -4.34
C ASN A 21 -6.67 11.30 -5.71
N ASP A 22 -7.96 11.17 -6.01
CA ASP A 22 -8.53 10.41 -7.13
C ASP A 22 -8.86 11.30 -8.33
N ASP A 23 -8.71 12.63 -8.17
CA ASP A 23 -9.40 13.62 -9.02
C ASP A 23 -9.02 13.58 -10.50
N ASP A 24 -7.97 12.84 -10.87
CA ASP A 24 -7.56 12.61 -12.27
C ASP A 24 -7.49 11.13 -12.66
N ILE A 25 -7.85 10.17 -11.78
CA ILE A 25 -7.67 8.72 -12.04
C ILE A 25 -8.78 8.21 -12.96
N SER A 26 -8.53 8.27 -14.28
CA SER A 26 -9.38 7.60 -15.24
C SER A 26 -9.10 6.09 -15.24
N ASN A 27 -10.15 5.27 -15.20
CA ASN A 27 -10.06 3.80 -15.14
C ASN A 27 -9.29 3.15 -16.31
N ASP A 28 -9.06 3.86 -17.41
CA ASP A 28 -8.37 3.34 -18.60
C ASP A 28 -6.86 3.62 -18.61
N ILE A 29 -6.34 4.37 -17.63
CA ILE A 29 -4.94 4.77 -17.58
C ILE A 29 -4.18 3.93 -16.53
N ILE A 30 -2.98 3.48 -16.92
CA ILE A 30 -2.05 2.82 -16.00
C ILE A 30 -1.63 3.79 -14.92
N ILE A 31 -1.63 3.31 -13.68
CA ILE A 31 -1.13 4.06 -12.53
C ILE A 31 0.20 3.48 -12.09
N ILE A 32 1.24 4.30 -12.12
CA ILE A 32 2.58 3.97 -11.64
C ILE A 32 2.87 4.73 -10.35
N PRO A 33 3.86 4.33 -9.53
CA PRO A 33 4.24 5.17 -8.40
C PRO A 33 4.88 6.47 -8.88
N GLY A 34 4.66 7.55 -8.16
CA GLY A 34 5.49 8.75 -8.29
C GLY A 34 6.96 8.44 -8.00
N SER A 35 7.85 9.37 -8.37
CA SER A 35 9.29 9.27 -8.04
C SER A 35 9.51 9.07 -6.53
N VAL A 36 8.69 9.76 -5.73
CA VAL A 36 8.50 9.56 -4.30
C VAL A 36 7.00 9.38 -4.04
N LEU A 37 6.63 8.25 -3.45
CA LEU A 37 5.29 7.97 -2.93
C LEU A 37 5.28 8.27 -1.43
N ILE A 38 4.38 9.15 -1.00
CA ILE A 38 4.24 9.56 0.39
C ILE A 38 3.10 8.79 1.06
N LEU A 39 3.38 8.13 2.17
CA LEU A 39 2.37 7.55 3.05
C LEU A 39 2.27 8.38 4.33
N ASP A 40 1.20 9.16 4.46
CA ASP A 40 0.95 9.99 5.63
C ASP A 40 0.16 9.19 6.66
N PHE A 41 0.77 8.90 7.82
CA PHE A 41 0.12 8.19 8.91
C PHE A 41 -0.42 9.17 9.94
N ASN A 42 -1.70 8.99 10.29
CA ASN A 42 -2.39 9.66 11.38
C ASN A 42 -2.86 8.62 12.38
N ILE A 43 -2.30 8.62 13.58
CA ILE A 43 -2.62 7.62 14.60
C ILE A 43 -3.46 8.26 15.68
N PHE A 44 -4.59 7.64 15.99
CA PHE A 44 -5.55 8.08 16.98
C PHE A 44 -5.74 7.01 18.04
N ILE A 45 -5.56 7.38 19.31
CA ILE A 45 -5.90 6.54 20.46
C ILE A 45 -7.02 7.23 21.23
N ASN A 46 -8.17 6.57 21.37
CA ASN A 46 -9.35 7.17 22.02
C ASN A 46 -9.67 8.57 21.46
N VAL A 47 -9.65 8.70 20.13
CA VAL A 47 -9.89 9.94 19.36
C VAL A 47 -8.77 10.99 19.47
N ASN A 48 -7.75 10.78 20.31
CA ASN A 48 -6.61 11.68 20.43
C ASN A 48 -5.55 11.35 19.38
N GLN A 49 -5.25 12.30 18.50
CA GLN A 49 -4.18 12.15 17.52
C GLN A 49 -2.81 12.22 18.20
N LEU A 50 -1.95 11.23 17.92
CA LEU A 50 -0.55 11.26 18.33
C LEU A 50 0.22 12.22 17.42
N LYS A 51 0.61 13.37 17.95
CA LYS A 51 1.39 14.38 17.21
C LYS A 51 2.87 14.37 17.61
N PRO A 52 3.80 14.69 16.68
CA PRO A 52 5.23 14.81 16.98
C PRO A 52 5.53 15.73 18.17
N THR A 53 4.76 16.81 18.34
CA THR A 53 4.94 17.77 19.44
C THR A 53 4.81 17.15 20.83
N ASN A 54 3.94 16.14 20.98
CA ASN A 54 3.58 15.57 22.29
C ASN A 54 4.11 14.15 22.47
N TYR A 55 4.36 13.42 21.37
CA TYR A 55 4.65 11.98 21.40
C TYR A 55 5.89 11.59 20.57
N ASN A 56 6.84 12.50 20.37
CA ASN A 56 8.03 12.30 19.52
C ASN A 56 8.74 10.96 19.76
N ASN A 57 9.12 10.65 21.01
CA ASN A 57 9.87 9.42 21.32
C ASN A 57 9.08 8.15 20.99
N PHE A 58 7.78 8.15 21.27
CA PHE A 58 6.89 7.03 20.96
C PHE A 58 6.76 6.85 19.44
N LEU A 59 6.56 7.93 18.71
CA LEU A 59 6.45 7.92 17.25
C LEU A 59 7.77 7.48 16.59
N GLN A 60 8.93 7.89 17.11
CA GLN A 60 10.22 7.41 16.62
C GLN A 60 10.38 5.89 16.76
N LEU A 61 9.99 5.33 17.91
CA LEU A 61 10.03 3.89 18.13
C LEU A 61 9.08 3.16 17.18
N LEU A 62 7.88 3.72 16.99
CA LEU A 62 6.90 3.18 16.06
C LEU A 62 7.39 3.19 14.61
N ILE A 63 7.96 4.31 14.15
CA ILE A 63 8.55 4.44 12.81
C ILE A 63 9.67 3.43 12.64
N LYS A 64 10.56 3.29 13.63
CA LYS A 64 11.64 2.31 13.56
C LYS A 64 11.12 0.89 13.37
N ARG A 65 9.99 0.53 14.03
CA ARG A 65 9.33 -0.76 13.85
C ARG A 65 8.69 -0.90 12.45
N MET A 66 7.97 0.12 11.98
CA MET A 66 7.32 0.08 10.66
C MET A 66 8.33 0.09 9.50
N LYS A 67 9.34 0.97 9.56
CA LYS A 67 10.46 1.00 8.60
C LYS A 67 11.31 -0.26 8.67
N GLY A 68 11.52 -0.81 9.88
CA GLY A 68 12.28 -2.04 10.08
C GLY A 68 11.67 -3.28 9.42
N THR A 69 10.44 -3.18 8.90
CA THR A 69 9.89 -4.21 8.03
C THR A 69 10.67 -4.24 6.72
N LEU A 70 11.25 -5.39 6.40
CA LEU A 70 11.96 -5.60 5.13
C LEU A 70 11.03 -5.51 3.90
N TYR A 71 9.74 -5.32 4.11
CA TYR A 71 8.72 -5.28 3.08
C TYR A 71 8.96 -4.15 2.07
N TRP A 72 9.08 -2.90 2.54
CA TRP A 72 9.25 -1.76 1.63
C TRP A 72 10.57 -1.84 0.84
N GLU A 73 11.66 -2.07 1.55
CA GLU A 73 13.02 -2.05 0.96
C GLU A 73 13.33 -3.31 0.15
N LYS A 74 13.09 -4.51 0.69
CA LYS A 74 13.47 -5.76 0.01
C LYS A 74 12.38 -6.34 -0.87
N THR A 75 11.11 -6.21 -0.47
CA THR A 75 9.99 -6.86 -1.17
C THR A 75 9.46 -5.97 -2.30
N LEU A 76 9.40 -4.64 -2.10
CA LEU A 76 8.88 -3.70 -3.08
C LEU A 76 9.95 -2.82 -3.78
N ASP A 77 11.22 -2.89 -3.35
CA ASP A 77 12.34 -2.12 -3.94
C ASP A 77 12.10 -0.60 -3.88
N TYR A 78 11.68 -0.14 -2.71
CA TYR A 78 11.63 1.28 -2.35
C TYR A 78 12.80 1.65 -1.43
N GLU A 79 13.39 2.81 -1.65
CA GLU A 79 14.23 3.46 -0.64
C GLU A 79 13.30 4.21 0.34
N VAL A 80 13.43 3.94 1.65
CA VAL A 80 12.51 4.46 2.67
C VAL A 80 13.17 5.56 3.52
N SER A 81 12.67 6.78 3.39
CA SER A 81 12.87 7.86 4.37
C SER A 81 11.60 8.07 5.19
N TYR A 82 11.73 8.82 6.28
CA TYR A 82 10.58 9.24 7.08
C TYR A 82 10.72 10.70 7.46
N ASN A 83 9.58 11.34 7.68
CA ASN A 83 9.51 12.70 8.14
C ASN A 83 8.55 12.78 9.34
N MET A 84 8.96 13.51 10.38
CA MET A 84 8.11 13.92 11.49
C MET A 84 8.24 15.42 11.63
N ASN A 85 7.57 16.14 10.74
CA ASN A 85 7.53 17.58 10.84
C ASN A 85 6.59 17.99 11.98
N GLN A 86 7.01 18.93 12.82
CA GLN A 86 6.18 19.44 13.91
C GLN A 86 5.02 20.29 13.39
N ASP A 87 5.15 20.81 12.17
CA ASP A 87 4.17 21.69 11.53
C ASP A 87 3.11 20.93 10.71
N THR A 88 3.30 19.64 10.47
CA THR A 88 2.34 18.83 9.70
C THR A 88 1.23 18.31 10.61
N ASN A 89 -0.01 18.28 10.11
CA ASN A 89 -1.15 17.67 10.82
C ASN A 89 -1.12 16.13 10.81
N THR A 90 0.06 15.53 10.68
CA THR A 90 0.28 14.09 10.61
C THR A 90 1.05 13.57 11.81
N SER A 91 0.87 12.29 12.12
CA SER A 91 1.70 11.64 13.16
C SER A 91 3.12 11.44 12.63
N PHE A 92 3.24 10.93 11.41
CA PHE A 92 4.50 10.90 10.64
C PHE A 92 4.19 10.58 9.18
N SER A 93 5.19 10.76 8.32
CA SER A 93 5.12 10.39 6.90
C SER A 93 6.24 9.41 6.58
N LEU A 94 5.94 8.38 5.80
CA LEU A 94 6.95 7.56 5.12
C LEU A 94 7.07 8.03 3.68
N GLU A 95 8.31 8.24 3.24
CA GLU A 95 8.66 8.63 1.89
C GLU A 95 9.29 7.42 1.20
N LEU A 96 8.62 6.92 0.17
CA LEU A 96 8.99 5.72 -0.57
C LEU A 96 9.50 6.11 -1.95
N LYS A 97 10.81 6.17 -2.12
CA LYS A 97 11.43 6.49 -3.41
C LYS A 97 11.55 5.24 -4.27
N CYS A 98 10.99 5.30 -5.48
CA CYS A 98 10.83 4.12 -6.34
C CYS A 98 12.07 3.86 -7.21
N ASN A 99 12.76 2.73 -7.00
CA ASN A 99 13.95 2.39 -7.79
C ASN A 99 13.63 1.80 -9.17
N ILE A 100 12.40 1.33 -9.41
CA ILE A 100 12.02 0.61 -10.63
C ILE A 100 11.57 1.57 -11.73
N PHE A 101 10.64 2.47 -11.41
CA PHE A 101 9.98 3.32 -12.41
C PHE A 101 10.70 4.65 -12.65
N GLN A 102 11.57 5.10 -11.75
CA GLN A 102 12.34 6.33 -11.91
C GLN A 102 13.20 6.33 -13.18
N ILE A 103 13.67 5.16 -13.61
CA ILE A 103 14.52 4.96 -14.79
C ILE A 103 13.71 4.99 -16.09
N LEU A 104 12.38 4.89 -16.00
CA LEU A 104 11.53 4.69 -17.17
C LEU A 104 11.09 6.00 -17.83
N GLN A 105 11.09 7.13 -17.11
CA GLN A 105 10.68 8.46 -17.62
C GLN A 105 9.36 8.41 -18.42
N ILE A 106 8.38 7.63 -17.92
CA ILE A 106 7.09 7.46 -18.56
C ILE A 106 6.14 8.53 -18.02
N ASN A 107 5.54 9.29 -18.93
CA ASN A 107 4.45 10.21 -18.61
C ASN A 107 3.15 9.41 -18.55
N SER A 108 2.90 8.80 -17.40
CA SER A 108 1.67 8.09 -17.04
C SER A 108 1.18 8.64 -15.71
N GLN A 109 -0.08 8.39 -15.39
CA GLN A 109 -0.65 8.81 -14.12
C GLN A 109 0.15 8.24 -12.94
N GLN A 110 0.46 9.10 -11.98
CA GLN A 110 1.31 8.75 -10.86
C GLN A 110 0.55 8.86 -9.54
N LEU A 111 0.66 7.82 -8.72
CA LEU A 111 0.23 7.90 -7.33
C LEU A 111 1.35 8.52 -6.49
N HIS A 112 1.11 9.72 -5.98
CA HIS A 112 2.08 10.46 -5.20
C HIS A 112 1.88 10.37 -3.69
N LYS A 113 0.64 10.18 -3.25
CA LYS A 113 0.30 10.30 -1.83
C LYS A 113 -0.87 9.43 -1.44
N ILE A 114 -0.77 8.79 -0.28
CA ILE A 114 -1.87 8.10 0.40
C ILE A 114 -1.90 8.60 1.85
N ASN A 115 -3.06 9.04 2.32
CA ASN A 115 -3.30 9.32 3.72
C ASN A 115 -3.87 8.07 4.40
N ILE A 116 -3.35 7.71 5.58
CA ILE A 116 -3.72 6.52 6.33
C ILE A 116 -4.03 6.93 7.77
N ASN A 117 -5.28 6.76 8.17
CA ASN A 117 -5.72 7.01 9.54
C ASN A 117 -5.87 5.68 10.29
N LEU A 118 -5.10 5.49 11.35
CA LEU A 118 -5.16 4.33 12.23
C LEU A 118 -5.81 4.72 13.55
N TYR A 119 -6.94 4.13 13.87
CA TYR A 119 -7.67 4.35 15.10
C TYR A 119 -7.59 3.12 15.99
N TRP A 120 -7.33 3.35 17.27
CA TRP A 120 -7.49 2.35 18.31
C TRP A 120 -8.33 2.96 19.44
N LEU A 121 -9.54 2.44 19.64
CA LEU A 121 -10.38 2.73 20.79
C LEU A 121 -10.23 1.59 21.78
N THR A 122 -9.86 1.92 23.02
CA THR A 122 -9.55 0.95 24.08
C THR A 122 -9.97 1.46 25.44
N GLY A 123 -10.41 0.54 26.30
CA GLY A 123 -10.63 0.78 27.73
C GLY A 123 -9.33 0.78 28.54
N ASP A 124 -8.21 0.36 27.95
CA ASP A 124 -6.93 0.27 28.63
C ASP A 124 -6.39 1.67 28.97
N THR A 125 -5.92 1.82 30.22
CA THR A 125 -5.32 3.08 30.71
C THR A 125 -3.85 3.22 30.31
N VAL A 126 -3.21 2.12 29.89
CA VAL A 126 -1.80 2.09 29.47
C VAL A 126 -1.72 1.41 28.11
N CYS A 127 -1.13 2.11 27.13
CA CYS A 127 -0.93 1.60 25.78
C CYS A 127 0.54 1.21 25.57
N ASN A 128 0.80 -0.06 25.26
CA ASN A 128 2.11 -0.56 24.88
C ASN A 128 2.29 -0.52 23.35
N ILE A 129 3.50 -0.16 22.90
CA ILE A 129 3.87 -0.14 21.47
C ILE A 129 3.69 -1.52 20.83
N GLU A 130 4.04 -2.61 21.52
CA GLU A 130 3.95 -3.96 20.94
C GLU A 130 2.49 -4.36 20.65
N ASP A 131 1.56 -4.01 21.54
CA ASP A 131 0.14 -4.29 21.35
C ASP A 131 -0.43 -3.47 20.20
N MET A 132 -0.05 -2.19 20.15
CA MET A 132 -0.42 -1.29 19.05
C MET A 132 0.10 -1.82 17.70
N ILE A 133 1.37 -2.22 17.63
CA ILE A 133 2.00 -2.78 16.43
C ILE A 133 1.26 -4.05 16.01
N THR A 134 0.98 -4.96 16.94
CA THR A 134 0.29 -6.22 16.62
C THR A 134 -1.10 -5.96 16.03
N LYS A 135 -1.85 -5.02 16.63
CA LYS A 135 -3.17 -4.61 16.19
C LYS A 135 -3.15 -3.95 14.81
N PHE A 136 -2.22 -3.01 14.60
CA PHE A 136 -2.08 -2.33 13.31
C PHE A 136 -1.47 -3.22 12.22
N ASN A 137 -0.62 -4.18 12.55
CA ASN A 137 -0.02 -5.09 11.57
C ASN A 137 -1.06 -5.88 10.79
N TYR A 138 -2.10 -6.38 11.48
CA TYR A 138 -3.20 -7.07 10.81
C TYR A 138 -3.91 -6.14 9.80
N MET A 139 -4.22 -4.90 10.23
CA MET A 139 -4.91 -3.91 9.41
C MET A 139 -4.06 -3.48 8.21
N LEU A 140 -2.79 -3.18 8.45
CA LEU A 140 -1.84 -2.76 7.42
C LEU A 140 -1.57 -3.89 6.42
N THR A 141 -1.50 -5.14 6.88
CA THR A 141 -1.35 -6.30 5.99
C THR A 141 -2.58 -6.46 5.09
N SER A 142 -3.78 -6.37 5.68
CA SER A 142 -5.04 -6.45 4.92
C SER A 142 -5.16 -5.30 3.91
N TRP A 143 -4.80 -4.10 4.33
CA TRP A 143 -4.73 -2.92 3.47
C TRP A 143 -3.72 -3.11 2.33
N LEU A 144 -2.51 -3.61 2.60
CA LEU A 144 -1.50 -3.87 1.58
C LEU A 144 -1.98 -4.86 0.52
N PHE A 145 -2.67 -5.93 0.91
CA PHE A 145 -3.26 -6.88 -0.04
C PHE A 145 -4.33 -6.21 -0.92
N ASN A 146 -5.18 -5.36 -0.34
CA ASN A 146 -6.16 -4.61 -1.11
C ASN A 146 -5.51 -3.62 -2.09
N MET A 147 -4.49 -2.88 -1.62
CA MET A 147 -3.73 -1.97 -2.47
C MET A 147 -2.96 -2.71 -3.57
N GLU A 148 -2.58 -3.96 -3.34
CA GLU A 148 -2.00 -4.82 -4.36
C GLU A 148 -2.97 -5.03 -5.53
N SER A 149 -4.25 -5.31 -5.27
CA SER A 149 -5.27 -5.45 -6.31
C SER A 149 -5.55 -4.15 -7.04
N GLN A 150 -5.67 -3.03 -6.31
CA GLN A 150 -5.99 -1.73 -6.90
C GLN A 150 -4.82 -1.15 -7.71
N PHE A 151 -3.61 -1.25 -7.17
CA PHE A 151 -2.39 -0.69 -7.78
C PHE A 151 -1.29 -1.75 -7.89
N PRO A 152 -1.44 -2.73 -8.80
CA PRO A 152 -0.49 -3.84 -8.93
C PRO A 152 0.94 -3.39 -9.25
N LEU A 153 1.13 -2.29 -10.01
CA LEU A 153 2.47 -1.79 -10.33
C LEU A 153 3.16 -1.11 -9.14
N ILE A 154 2.40 -0.77 -8.09
CA ILE A 154 2.86 -0.04 -6.91
C ILE A 154 3.11 -1.01 -5.74
N PHE A 155 2.17 -1.91 -5.47
CA PHE A 155 2.20 -2.75 -4.27
C PHE A 155 2.40 -4.25 -4.53
N CYS A 156 2.33 -4.73 -5.79
CA CYS A 156 2.61 -6.15 -6.08
C CYS A 156 4.11 -6.42 -6.15
N SER A 157 4.65 -7.13 -5.16
CA SER A 157 6.06 -7.52 -5.15
C SER A 157 6.47 -8.31 -6.40
N ILE A 158 5.74 -9.38 -6.71
CA ILE A 158 6.03 -10.25 -7.85
C ILE A 158 5.90 -9.46 -9.14
N GLY A 159 4.83 -8.68 -9.27
CA GLY A 159 4.59 -7.86 -10.46
C GLY A 159 5.67 -6.80 -10.69
N ARG A 160 6.14 -6.14 -9.63
CA ARG A 160 7.23 -5.18 -9.70
C ARG A 160 8.55 -5.80 -10.14
N GLN A 161 8.90 -6.97 -9.59
CA GLN A 161 10.10 -7.70 -10.04
C GLN A 161 9.98 -8.14 -11.50
N PHE A 162 8.80 -8.62 -11.90
CA PHE A 162 8.51 -8.99 -13.28
C PHE A 162 8.68 -7.79 -14.23
N ILE A 163 8.17 -6.61 -13.87
CA ILE A 163 8.34 -5.38 -14.67
C ILE A 163 9.80 -4.98 -14.75
N LYS A 164 10.51 -4.95 -13.62
CA LYS A 164 11.93 -4.59 -13.56
C LYS A 164 12.75 -5.44 -14.53
N LEU A 165 12.49 -6.74 -14.56
CA LEU A 165 13.20 -7.70 -15.40
C LEU A 165 12.84 -7.52 -16.88
N ASN A 166 11.55 -7.49 -17.22
CA ASN A 166 11.10 -7.37 -18.62
C ASN A 166 11.43 -6.02 -19.24
N MET A 167 11.36 -4.93 -18.48
CA MET A 167 11.65 -3.58 -18.99
C MET A 167 13.12 -3.42 -19.39
N ALA A 168 14.04 -3.98 -18.61
CA ALA A 168 15.46 -3.95 -18.95
C ALA A 168 15.75 -4.67 -20.26
N TRP A 169 15.18 -5.86 -20.44
CA TRP A 169 15.31 -6.64 -21.68
C TRP A 169 14.64 -5.96 -22.87
N TYR A 170 13.45 -5.39 -22.68
CA TYR A 170 12.73 -4.71 -23.75
C TYR A 170 13.52 -3.50 -24.27
N LYS A 171 14.01 -2.63 -23.38
CA LYS A 171 14.83 -1.48 -23.77
C LYS A 171 16.09 -1.91 -24.53
N ARG A 172 16.77 -2.94 -24.04
CA ARG A 172 17.98 -3.48 -24.67
C ARG A 172 17.68 -4.03 -26.07
N TYR A 173 16.70 -4.91 -26.19
CA TYR A 173 16.34 -5.55 -27.46
C TYR A 173 15.84 -4.50 -28.47
N TYR A 174 15.01 -3.56 -28.03
CA TYR A 174 14.54 -2.47 -28.89
C TYR A 174 15.70 -1.65 -29.45
N PHE A 175 16.68 -1.31 -28.61
CA PHE A 175 17.88 -0.59 -29.05
C PHE A 175 18.73 -1.42 -30.01
N GLU A 176 18.94 -2.71 -29.73
CA GLU A 176 19.71 -3.62 -30.61
C GLU A 176 19.06 -3.77 -32.01
N VAL A 177 17.72 -3.78 -32.09
CA VAL A 177 16.99 -3.96 -33.35
C VAL A 177 16.78 -2.63 -34.11
N PHE A 178 16.41 -1.56 -33.39
CA PHE A 178 15.98 -0.30 -34.02
C PHE A 178 17.01 0.84 -33.88
N GLY A 179 18.13 0.62 -33.19
CA GLY A 179 19.19 1.61 -33.00
C GLY A 179 18.78 2.85 -32.19
N THR A 180 17.60 2.84 -31.58
CA THR A 180 16.98 3.98 -30.88
C THR A 180 16.34 3.52 -29.58
N GLN A 181 16.05 4.45 -28.66
CA GLN A 181 15.30 4.13 -27.44
C GLN A 181 13.80 3.95 -27.75
N PRO A 182 13.10 3.08 -27.02
CA PRO A 182 11.66 2.89 -27.20
C PRO A 182 10.90 4.20 -26.91
N GLN A 183 9.96 4.53 -27.79
CA GLN A 183 9.04 5.65 -27.59
C GLN A 183 8.17 5.43 -26.35
N GLN A 184 7.72 6.53 -25.71
CA GLN A 184 6.89 6.47 -24.50
C GLN A 184 5.62 5.63 -24.69
N ASP A 185 4.94 5.77 -25.83
CA ASP A 185 3.71 5.02 -26.12
C ASP A 185 3.92 3.50 -26.13
N ASN A 186 5.07 3.05 -26.63
CA ASN A 186 5.41 1.62 -26.62
C ASN A 186 5.66 1.10 -25.21
N MET A 187 6.28 1.94 -24.36
CA MET A 187 6.51 1.61 -22.94
C MET A 187 5.20 1.54 -22.16
N ILE A 188 4.25 2.44 -22.44
CA ILE A 188 2.91 2.44 -21.84
C ILE A 188 2.16 1.16 -22.24
N LYS A 189 2.13 0.82 -23.54
CA LYS A 189 1.50 -0.43 -24.02
C LYS A 189 2.10 -1.67 -23.37
N LEU A 190 3.43 -1.74 -23.26
CA LEU A 190 4.10 -2.82 -22.57
C LEU A 190 3.66 -2.91 -21.10
N LEU A 191 3.59 -1.77 -20.39
CA LEU A 191 3.09 -1.75 -19.00
C LEU A 191 1.64 -2.23 -18.90
N GLN A 192 0.76 -1.91 -19.85
CA GLN A 192 -0.64 -2.36 -19.84
C GLN A 192 -0.69 -3.88 -19.96
N MET A 193 0.10 -4.44 -20.88
CA MET A 193 0.21 -5.88 -21.06
C MET A 193 0.74 -6.57 -19.80
N LEU A 194 1.84 -6.05 -19.23
CA LEU A 194 2.43 -6.61 -18.00
C LEU A 194 1.47 -6.48 -16.81
N GLN A 195 0.74 -5.37 -16.68
CA GLN A 195 -0.27 -5.17 -15.63
C GLN A 195 -1.37 -6.21 -15.74
N LYS A 196 -1.88 -6.44 -16.95
CA LYS A 196 -2.89 -7.45 -17.22
C LYS A 196 -2.38 -8.85 -16.85
N ASP A 197 -1.17 -9.20 -17.27
CA ASP A 197 -0.55 -10.49 -16.94
C ASP A 197 -0.39 -10.67 -15.42
N ILE A 198 -0.02 -9.60 -14.70
CA ILE A 198 0.05 -9.63 -13.23
C ILE A 198 -1.33 -9.91 -12.63
N LEU A 199 -2.37 -9.22 -13.09
CA LEU A 199 -3.73 -9.41 -12.57
C LEU A 199 -4.28 -10.81 -12.89
N ASP A 200 -4.04 -11.32 -14.10
CA ASP A 200 -4.49 -12.64 -14.54
C ASP A 200 -3.76 -13.78 -13.80
N ASN A 201 -2.49 -13.57 -13.42
CA ASN A 201 -1.65 -14.58 -12.77
C ASN A 201 -1.52 -14.46 -11.25
N LYS A 202 -2.23 -13.53 -10.59
CA LYS A 202 -2.25 -13.44 -9.12
C LYS A 202 -2.96 -14.64 -8.49
N THR A 203 -2.21 -15.72 -8.29
CA THR A 203 -2.65 -16.94 -7.59
C THR A 203 -3.07 -16.62 -6.14
N SER A 204 -2.42 -15.66 -5.48
CA SER A 204 -2.74 -15.23 -4.11
C SER A 204 -4.13 -14.60 -3.98
N LEU A 205 -4.55 -13.77 -4.95
CA LEU A 205 -5.92 -13.22 -5.00
C LEU A 205 -6.94 -14.30 -5.39
N LYS A 206 -6.59 -15.17 -6.35
CA LYS A 206 -7.46 -16.32 -6.70
C LYS A 206 -7.68 -17.26 -5.50
N LEU A 207 -6.69 -17.44 -4.63
CA LEU A 207 -6.80 -18.23 -3.40
C LEU A 207 -7.63 -17.53 -2.31
N LEU A 208 -7.48 -16.22 -2.12
CA LEU A 208 -8.28 -15.45 -1.16
C LEU A 208 -9.76 -15.29 -1.60
N LEU A 209 -10.00 -15.10 -2.90
CA LEU A 209 -11.34 -15.00 -3.49
C LEU A 209 -12.03 -16.37 -3.64
N SER A 210 -11.28 -17.47 -3.77
CA SER A 210 -11.86 -18.82 -3.76
C SER A 210 -12.12 -19.34 -2.34
N GLY A 211 -11.29 -18.98 -1.36
CA GLY A 211 -11.51 -19.29 0.06
C GLY A 211 -12.76 -18.64 0.66
N SER A 212 -13.23 -17.51 0.09
CA SER A 212 -14.48 -16.84 0.47
C SER A 212 -15.72 -17.43 -0.21
N ARG A 213 -15.57 -18.27 -1.24
CA ARG A 213 -16.69 -19.01 -1.87
C ARG A 213 -16.91 -20.40 -1.28
N SER A 214 -15.92 -20.96 -0.60
CA SER A 214 -15.99 -22.31 -0.01
C SER A 214 -16.54 -22.36 1.42
N GLN A 215 -16.94 -21.22 2.02
CA GLN A 215 -17.54 -21.16 3.35
C GLN A 215 -19.08 -21.03 3.37
N GLU A 216 -19.76 -20.96 2.22
CA GLU A 216 -21.23 -20.93 2.17
C GLU A 216 -21.91 -22.31 2.43
N SER A 217 -21.15 -23.39 2.66
CA SER A 217 -21.70 -24.76 2.81
C SER A 217 -21.40 -25.48 4.12
N SER A 218 -20.93 -24.80 5.19
CA SER A 218 -20.83 -25.43 6.51
C SER A 218 -21.34 -24.54 7.64
N GLN A 219 -22.37 -25.00 8.32
CA GLN A 219 -23.03 -24.35 9.44
C GLN A 219 -22.18 -24.46 10.73
N LEU A 220 -21.80 -23.30 11.27
CA LEU A 220 -21.63 -22.89 12.70
C LEU A 220 -20.43 -23.40 13.55
N PRO A 221 -20.00 -22.68 14.63
CA PRO A 221 -20.36 -21.33 15.08
C PRO A 221 -19.15 -20.37 15.28
N GLY A 222 -19.39 -19.07 15.06
CA GLY A 222 -18.69 -17.98 15.76
C GLY A 222 -17.37 -17.49 15.15
N HIS A 223 -17.44 -16.67 14.09
CA HIS A 223 -16.65 -15.44 13.89
C HIS A 223 -17.15 -14.79 12.61
N TYR A 224 -17.93 -13.71 12.74
CA TYR A 224 -18.47 -12.98 11.61
C TYR A 224 -17.37 -12.11 10.98
N LEU A 225 -16.91 -12.51 9.79
CA LEU A 225 -16.31 -11.60 8.81
C LEU A 225 -17.46 -10.81 8.17
N ILE A 226 -17.55 -9.51 8.47
CA ILE A 226 -18.47 -8.61 7.77
C ILE A 226 -17.77 -8.08 6.53
N LYS A 227 -18.29 -8.55 5.40
CA LYS A 227 -18.23 -7.97 4.06
C LYS A 227 -18.79 -6.54 4.13
N LEU A 228 -18.08 -5.54 3.60
CA LEU A 228 -18.72 -4.27 3.26
C LEU A 228 -18.70 -4.12 1.74
N ILE A 229 -19.93 -4.08 1.23
CA ILE A 229 -20.37 -3.94 -0.15
C ILE A 229 -20.49 -2.45 -0.48
N ASP A 230 -20.31 -2.16 -1.75
CA ASP A 230 -20.63 -0.95 -2.49
C ASP A 230 -21.87 -0.18 -2.00
N SER A 231 -21.73 1.14 -1.95
CA SER A 231 -22.80 2.11 -2.28
C SER A 231 -22.17 3.45 -2.65
#